data_AF-A0A2B0L8M9-F1
#
_entry.id   AF-A0A2B0L8M9-F1
#
_cell.length_a   1.000
_cell.length_b   1.000
_cell.length_c   1.000
_cell.angle_alpha   90.00
_cell.angle_beta   90.00
_cell.angle_gamma   90.00
#
_symmetry.space_group_name_H-M   'P 1'
#
loop_
_entity.id
_entity.type
_entity.pdbx_description
1 polymer ?
#
loop_
_entity_poly.entity_id
_entity_poly.type
_entity_poly.pdbx_seq_one_letter_code
_entity_poly.pdbx_strand_id
1 'polypeptide(L)'
;MNKDTLKNVFHMYCFYIVRFQDDTEPRISRNKLVFDNHILSYHENFRDCLVAFYEFRDDESLHSFYRFIVNAVNSLNKQERKLIYERYLNRDHYKSDRQHYLAMGMSAHKYKKQMDVARVKLIDALGIENIKLTIPDWMKR
;
A
#
# COMPACT_ATOMS: atom_id res chain seq x y z
N MET A 1 -13.10 -11.13 -5.99
CA MET A 1 -11.82 -10.76 -5.36
C MET A 1 -12.08 -9.71 -4.28
N ASN A 2 -11.66 -9.95 -3.04
CA ASN A 2 -12.02 -9.11 -1.90
C ASN A 2 -11.20 -7.80 -1.90
N LYS A 3 -11.80 -6.70 -2.39
CA LYS A 3 -11.16 -5.38 -2.43
C LYS A 3 -10.75 -4.87 -1.04
N ASP A 4 -11.31 -5.44 0.02
CA ASP A 4 -11.08 -4.95 1.38
C ASP A 4 -9.74 -5.42 1.96
N THR A 5 -9.19 -6.55 1.50
CA THR A 5 -7.85 -7.01 1.93
C THR A 5 -6.78 -6.01 1.52
N LEU A 6 -6.73 -5.59 0.25
CA LEU A 6 -5.76 -4.62 -0.24
C LEU A 6 -5.92 -3.25 0.45
N LYS A 7 -7.16 -2.81 0.68
CA LYS A 7 -7.41 -1.57 1.46
C LYS A 7 -6.88 -1.68 2.88
N ASN A 8 -7.04 -2.83 3.52
CA ASN A 8 -6.57 -3.06 4.88
C ASN A 8 -5.04 -3.08 4.95
N VAL A 9 -4.37 -3.67 3.94
CA VAL A 9 -2.92 -3.57 3.77
C VAL A 9 -2.48 -2.10 3.72
N PHE A 10 -3.15 -1.27 2.92
CA PHE A 10 -2.82 0.17 2.85
C PHE A 10 -3.18 0.95 4.12
N HIS A 11 -4.23 0.58 4.84
CA HIS A 11 -4.51 1.18 6.15
C HIS A 11 -3.42 0.85 7.16
N MET A 12 -2.98 -0.41 7.23
CA MET A 12 -1.84 -0.81 8.07
C MET A 12 -0.61 0.00 7.68
N TYR A 13 -0.30 0.08 6.39
CA TYR A 13 0.80 0.87 5.87
C TYR A 13 0.79 2.32 6.39
N CYS A 14 -0.30 3.06 6.19
CA CYS A 14 -0.41 4.43 6.66
C CYS A 14 -0.36 4.56 8.18
N PHE A 15 -1.05 3.66 8.89
CA PHE A 15 -1.12 3.69 10.34
C PHE A 15 0.27 3.53 10.96
N TYR A 16 1.02 2.54 10.50
CA TYR A 16 2.35 2.29 11.05
C TYR A 16 3.38 3.32 10.58
N ILE A 17 3.24 3.94 9.40
CA ILE A 17 4.16 5.01 8.98
C ILE A 17 4.08 6.18 9.93
N VAL A 18 2.86 6.60 10.27
CA VAL A 18 2.63 7.68 11.24
C VAL A 18 3.18 7.33 12.62
N ARG A 19 3.18 6.05 13.00
CA ARG A 19 3.67 5.59 14.32
C ARG A 19 5.18 5.44 14.42
N PHE A 20 5.86 5.15 13.31
CA PHE A 20 7.27 4.76 13.33
C PHE A 20 8.23 5.84 12.83
N GLN A 21 7.74 6.83 12.09
CA GLN A 21 8.61 7.72 11.36
C GLN A 21 8.10 9.16 11.46
N ASP A 22 8.80 9.96 12.27
CA ASP A 22 8.81 11.42 12.22
C ASP A 22 9.21 11.88 10.79
N ASP A 23 8.27 11.87 9.86
CA ASP A 23 8.34 12.44 8.50
C ASP A 23 9.19 11.73 7.42
N THR A 24 9.71 10.50 7.60
CA THR A 24 10.32 9.74 6.47
C THR A 24 9.27 9.05 5.60
N GLU A 25 8.37 9.84 5.03
CA GLU A 25 7.33 9.37 4.13
C GLU A 25 7.95 8.71 2.87
N PRO A 26 7.38 7.60 2.38
CA PRO A 26 7.69 7.10 1.04
C PRO A 26 7.41 8.20 0.00
N ARG A 27 8.45 8.62 -0.73
CA ARG A 27 8.32 9.66 -1.76
C ARG A 27 8.42 9.07 -3.15
N ILE A 28 7.69 9.63 -4.10
CA ILE A 28 7.96 9.34 -5.51
C ILE A 28 9.20 10.13 -5.95
N SER A 29 10.29 9.43 -6.23
CA SER A 29 11.51 9.99 -6.84
C SER A 29 11.82 9.27 -8.13
N ARG A 30 12.13 10.01 -9.21
CA ARG A 30 12.43 9.45 -10.55
C ARG A 30 11.40 8.40 -11.02
N ASN A 31 10.11 8.65 -10.74
CA ASN A 31 8.99 7.73 -10.99
C ASN A 31 9.02 6.41 -10.21
N LYS A 32 9.79 6.27 -9.13
CA LYS A 32 9.75 5.11 -8.24
C LYS A 32 9.32 5.55 -6.85
N LEU A 33 8.58 4.69 -6.15
CA LEU A 33 8.38 4.86 -4.72
C LEU A 33 9.69 4.52 -4.03
N VAL A 34 10.25 5.48 -3.30
CA VAL A 34 11.48 5.33 -2.55
C VAL A 34 11.13 5.33 -1.07
N PHE A 35 11.67 4.35 -0.36
CA PHE A 35 11.60 4.25 1.09
C PHE A 35 13.05 4.15 1.57
N ASP A 36 13.51 5.20 2.26
CA ASP A 36 14.90 5.34 2.70
C ASP A 36 15.08 4.45 3.95
N ASN A 37 15.26 3.14 3.72
CA ASN A 37 15.54 2.16 4.78
C ASN A 37 16.59 1.14 4.32
N HIS A 38 17.54 0.87 5.20
CA HIS A 38 18.70 0.01 4.95
C HIS A 38 18.48 -1.46 5.32
N ILE A 39 17.32 -1.82 5.86
CA ILE A 39 17.06 -3.18 6.34
C ILE A 39 16.69 -4.12 5.18
N LEU A 40 17.44 -5.21 5.08
CA LEU A 40 17.18 -6.30 4.14
C LEU A 40 15.86 -6.98 4.55
N SER A 41 15.05 -7.37 3.57
CA SER A 41 13.83 -8.14 3.86
C SER A 41 14.24 -9.56 4.17
N TYR A 42 13.77 -10.08 5.30
CA TYR A 42 14.09 -11.43 5.80
C TYR A 42 12.98 -12.45 5.51
N HIS A 43 11.86 -12.03 4.93
CA HIS A 43 10.77 -12.92 4.55
C HIS A 43 10.78 -13.20 3.05
N GLU A 44 10.55 -14.45 2.66
CA GLU A 44 10.53 -14.87 1.26
C GLU A 44 9.29 -14.37 0.51
N ASN A 45 8.17 -14.20 1.22
CA ASN A 45 6.91 -13.74 0.66
C ASN A 45 6.15 -12.81 1.62
N PHE A 46 5.19 -12.07 1.06
CA PHE A 46 4.41 -11.08 1.81
C PHE A 46 3.49 -11.70 2.86
N ARG A 47 3.03 -12.95 2.64
CA ARG A 47 2.13 -13.63 3.59
C ARG A 47 2.85 -13.98 4.88
N ASP A 48 4.05 -14.53 4.81
CA ASP A 48 4.85 -14.86 5.98
C ASP A 48 5.25 -13.57 6.72
N CYS A 49 5.58 -12.52 5.97
CA CYS A 49 5.79 -11.19 6.53
C CYS A 49 4.57 -10.66 7.28
N LEU A 50 3.36 -10.83 6.73
CA LEU A 50 2.13 -10.42 7.41
C LEU A 50 1.93 -11.20 8.72
N VAL A 51 2.16 -12.51 8.74
CA VAL A 51 2.02 -13.33 9.96
C VAL A 51 3.01 -12.86 11.03
N ALA A 52 4.29 -12.77 10.69
CA ALA A 52 5.32 -12.30 11.60
C ALA A 52 5.02 -10.88 12.12
N PHE A 53 4.54 -10.00 11.24
CA PHE A 53 4.16 -8.65 11.63
C PHE A 53 3.03 -8.62 12.66
N TYR A 54 2.03 -9.49 12.55
CA TYR A 54 0.95 -9.58 13.54
C TYR A 54 1.40 -10.15 14.89
N GLU A 55 2.32 -11.12 14.85
CA GLU A 55 2.83 -11.82 16.03
C GLU A 55 3.82 -10.96 16.83
N PHE A 56 4.82 -10.40 16.16
CA PHE A 56 5.96 -9.76 16.82
C PHE A 56 5.84 -8.24 16.88
N ARG A 57 5.27 -7.61 15.83
CA ARG A 57 5.18 -6.15 15.67
C ARG A 57 6.50 -5.43 15.92
N ASP A 58 7.61 -6.07 15.58
CA ASP A 58 8.94 -5.52 15.69
C ASP A 58 9.31 -4.67 14.46
N ASP A 59 10.40 -3.90 14.58
CA ASP A 59 10.91 -3.02 13.53
C ASP A 59 11.23 -3.81 12.26
N GLU A 60 11.78 -5.02 12.40
CA GLU A 60 12.24 -5.84 11.29
C GLU A 60 11.09 -6.34 10.39
N SER A 61 10.04 -6.89 10.99
CA SER A 61 8.83 -7.32 10.28
C SER A 61 8.09 -6.13 9.67
N LEU A 62 8.09 -4.98 10.35
CA LEU A 62 7.52 -3.74 9.82
C LEU A 62 8.26 -3.24 8.56
N HIS A 63 9.59 -3.23 8.60
CA HIS A 63 10.41 -2.81 7.47
C HIS A 63 10.31 -3.76 6.29
N SER A 64 10.27 -5.07 6.55
CA SER A 64 9.97 -6.06 5.52
C SER A 64 8.59 -5.82 4.89
N PHE A 65 7.57 -5.56 5.71
CA PHE A 65 6.22 -5.26 5.24
C PHE A 65 6.24 -4.05 4.29
N TYR A 66 6.88 -2.95 4.66
CA TYR A 66 7.01 -1.78 3.79
C TYR A 66 7.74 -2.08 2.49
N ARG A 67 8.81 -2.86 2.54
CA ARG A 67 9.58 -3.22 1.35
C ARG A 67 8.74 -4.00 0.35
N PHE A 68 7.89 -4.92 0.80
CA PHE A 68 6.94 -5.61 -0.08
C PHE A 68 5.96 -4.64 -0.75
N ILE A 69 5.37 -3.71 0.00
CA ILE A 69 4.46 -2.70 -0.57
C ILE A 69 5.18 -1.83 -1.60
N VAL A 70 6.39 -1.35 -1.28
CA VAL A 70 7.19 -0.52 -2.19
C VAL A 70 7.54 -1.28 -3.46
N ASN A 71 7.95 -2.54 -3.35
CA ASN A 71 8.28 -3.38 -4.50
C ASN A 71 7.04 -3.64 -5.38
N ALA A 72 5.90 -3.98 -4.78
CA ALA A 72 4.64 -4.19 -5.49
C ALA A 72 4.17 -2.91 -6.21
N VAL A 73 4.27 -1.76 -5.56
CA VAL A 73 3.92 -0.47 -6.17
C VAL A 73 4.93 -0.08 -7.26
N ASN A 74 6.20 -0.47 -7.12
CA ASN A 74 7.22 -0.25 -8.13
C ASN A 74 7.11 -1.16 -9.34
N SER A 75 6.42 -2.30 -9.27
CA SER A 75 6.14 -3.14 -10.45
C SER A 75 5.07 -2.55 -11.37
N LEU A 76 4.25 -1.62 -10.87
CA LEU A 76 3.23 -0.91 -11.66
C LEU A 76 3.85 0.01 -12.72
N ASN A 77 3.08 0.33 -13.76
CA ASN A 77 3.51 1.38 -14.68
C ASN A 77 3.44 2.77 -14.01
N LYS A 78 4.04 3.80 -14.64
CA LYS A 78 4.12 5.15 -14.08
C LYS A 78 2.75 5.73 -13.67
N GLN A 79 1.72 5.53 -14.50
CA GLN A 79 0.40 6.09 -14.26
C GLN A 79 -0.33 5.34 -13.12
N GLU A 80 -0.29 4.01 -13.15
CA GLU A 80 -0.84 3.15 -12.10
C GLU A 80 -0.17 3.43 -10.75
N ARG A 81 1.15 3.58 -10.73
CA ARG A 81 1.91 3.92 -9.53
C ARG A 81 1.47 5.24 -8.92
N LYS A 82 1.32 6.28 -9.75
CA LYS A 82 0.85 7.60 -9.32
C LYS A 82 -0.55 7.50 -8.71
N LEU A 83 -1.46 6.80 -9.39
CA LEU A 83 -2.83 6.58 -8.89
C LEU A 83 -2.84 5.91 -7.52
N ILE A 84 -2.04 4.87 -7.32
CA ILE A 84 -1.97 4.16 -6.03
C ILE A 84 -1.36 5.04 -4.95
N TYR A 85 -0.27 5.73 -5.26
CA TYR A 85 0.40 6.62 -4.33
C TYR A 85 -0.54 7.73 -3.82
N GLU A 86 -1.17 8.48 -4.72
CA GLU A 86 -2.08 9.58 -4.38
C GLU A 86 -3.34 9.09 -3.65
N ARG A 87 -3.80 7.86 -3.96
CA ARG A 87 -4.99 7.29 -3.32
C ARG A 87 -4.74 6.72 -1.93
N TYR A 88 -3.55 6.17 -1.69
CA TYR A 88 -3.32 5.28 -0.55
C TYR A 88 -2.06 5.57 0.26
N LEU A 89 -0.98 6.08 -0.33
CA LEU A 89 0.33 6.09 0.32
C LEU A 89 0.80 7.49 0.70
N ASN A 90 0.31 8.52 0.00
CA ASN A 90 0.57 9.91 0.33
C ASN A 90 0.00 10.25 1.71
N ARG A 91 0.70 11.04 2.52
CA ARG A 91 0.20 11.59 3.80
C ARG A 91 -1.17 12.24 3.64
N ASP A 92 -1.34 13.04 2.59
CA ASP A 92 -2.59 13.72 2.24
C ASP A 92 -3.43 12.89 1.24
N HIS A 93 -3.32 11.56 1.28
CA HIS A 93 -4.07 10.69 0.39
C HIS A 93 -5.57 10.98 0.45
N TYR A 94 -6.20 10.90 -0.72
CA TYR A 94 -7.64 11.03 -0.84
C TYR A 94 -8.34 9.94 -0.03
N LYS A 95 -9.35 10.29 0.78
CA LYS A 95 -10.06 9.32 1.64
C LYS A 95 -11.00 8.42 0.85
N SER A 96 -11.43 8.85 -0.32
CA SER A 96 -12.34 8.10 -1.20
C SER A 96 -11.91 8.11 -2.66
N ASP A 97 -12.34 7.09 -3.41
CA ASP A 97 -12.19 7.07 -4.87
C ASP A 97 -12.87 8.29 -5.51
N ARG A 98 -13.98 8.76 -4.91
CA ARG A 98 -14.70 9.96 -5.35
C ARG A 98 -13.85 11.21 -5.26
N GLN A 99 -13.27 11.49 -4.10
CA GLN A 99 -12.40 12.65 -3.92
C GLN A 99 -11.23 12.61 -4.90
N HIS A 100 -10.63 11.42 -5.08
CA HIS A 100 -9.48 11.26 -5.95
C HIS A 100 -9.80 11.49 -7.43
N TYR A 101 -10.83 10.84 -7.99
CA TYR A 101 -11.12 11.03 -9.41
C TYR A 101 -11.57 12.46 -9.74
N LEU A 102 -12.26 13.12 -8.80
CA LEU A 102 -12.66 14.52 -8.95
C LEU A 102 -11.43 15.44 -8.99
N ALA A 103 -10.47 15.23 -8.08
CA ALA A 103 -9.24 16.02 -8.05
C ALA A 103 -8.38 15.84 -9.32
N MET A 104 -8.44 14.67 -9.94
CA MET A 104 -7.76 14.41 -11.22
C MET A 104 -8.53 14.86 -12.47
N GLY A 105 -9.75 15.40 -12.33
CA GLY A 105 -10.60 15.75 -13.47
C GLY A 105 -11.01 14.55 -14.32
N MET A 106 -11.11 13.36 -13.73
CA MET A 106 -11.46 12.12 -14.42
C MET A 106 -12.92 11.74 -14.20
N SER A 107 -13.53 11.10 -15.20
CA SER A 107 -14.83 10.45 -14.99
C SER A 107 -14.68 9.22 -14.09
N ALA A 108 -15.70 8.96 -13.27
CA ALA A 108 -15.72 7.80 -12.36
C ALA A 108 -15.49 6.47 -13.11
N HIS A 109 -16.06 6.33 -14.31
CA HIS A 109 -15.88 5.13 -15.14
C HIS A 109 -14.42 4.94 -15.59
N LYS A 110 -13.80 6.00 -16.12
CA LYS A 110 -12.40 5.96 -16.56
C LYS A 110 -11.46 5.69 -15.39
N TYR A 111 -11.70 6.34 -14.25
CA TYR A 111 -10.95 6.10 -13.02
C TYR A 111 -11.06 4.66 -12.55
N LYS A 112 -12.29 4.13 -12.44
CA LYS A 112 -12.54 2.77 -11.99
C LYS A 112 -11.80 1.75 -12.86
N LYS A 113 -11.84 1.93 -14.19
CA LYS A 113 -11.13 1.04 -15.13
C LYS A 113 -9.62 1.03 -14.88
N GLN A 114 -8.99 2.19 -14.72
CA GLN A 114 -7.55 2.28 -14.47
C GLN A 114 -7.17 1.76 -13.08
N MET A 115 -7.93 2.16 -12.07
CA MET A 115 -7.66 1.80 -10.67
C MET A 115 -7.89 0.31 -10.41
N ASP A 116 -8.92 -0.31 -10.98
CA ASP A 116 -9.16 -1.74 -10.80
C ASP A 116 -8.04 -2.59 -11.43
N VAL A 117 -7.46 -2.16 -12.58
CA VAL A 117 -6.27 -2.83 -13.16
C VAL A 117 -5.06 -2.74 -12.23
N ALA A 118 -4.79 -1.55 -11.67
CA ALA A 118 -3.68 -1.38 -10.72
C ALA A 118 -3.87 -2.24 -9.46
N ARG A 119 -5.10 -2.30 -8.92
CA ARG A 119 -5.42 -3.11 -7.73
C ARG A 119 -5.25 -4.61 -7.96
N VAL A 120 -5.65 -5.12 -9.13
CA VAL A 120 -5.44 -6.53 -9.49
C VAL A 120 -3.95 -6.85 -9.52
N LYS A 121 -3.15 -6.05 -10.24
CA LYS A 121 -1.70 -6.23 -10.29
C LYS A 121 -1.03 -6.22 -8.91
N LEU A 122 -1.50 -5.37 -8.01
CA LEU A 122 -0.98 -5.32 -6.64
C LEU A 122 -1.37 -6.54 -5.82
N ILE A 123 -2.61 -7.02 -5.98
CA ILE A 123 -3.06 -8.23 -5.31
C ILE A 123 -2.23 -9.43 -5.76
N ASP A 124 -1.98 -9.53 -7.07
CA ASP A 124 -1.14 -10.59 -7.65
C ASP A 124 0.32 -10.46 -7.19
N ALA A 125 0.89 -9.24 -7.21
CA ALA A 125 2.26 -8.99 -6.78
C ALA A 125 2.50 -9.26 -5.29
N LEU A 126 1.46 -9.13 -4.46
CA LEU A 126 1.52 -9.40 -3.02
C LEU A 126 1.08 -10.84 -2.68
N GLY A 127 0.54 -11.60 -3.63
CA GLY A 127 0.03 -12.96 -3.40
C GLY A 127 -1.12 -13.02 -2.38
N ILE A 128 -2.04 -12.04 -2.42
CA ILE A 128 -3.12 -11.90 -1.44
C ILE A 128 -4.51 -12.19 -2.01
N GLU A 129 -4.62 -12.87 -3.16
CA GLU A 129 -5.87 -13.15 -3.87
C GLU A 129 -6.89 -13.87 -3.00
N ASN A 130 -6.40 -14.79 -2.16
CA ASN A 130 -7.18 -15.68 -1.31
C ASN A 130 -7.05 -15.37 0.18
N ILE A 131 -6.53 -14.19 0.52
CA ILE A 131 -6.35 -13.77 1.91
C ILE A 131 -7.48 -12.84 2.31
N LYS A 132 -8.09 -13.10 3.47
CA LYS A 132 -8.96 -12.14 4.15
C LYS A 132 -8.20 -11.50 5.30
N LEU A 133 -7.73 -10.28 5.06
CA LEU A 133 -7.07 -9.50 6.10
C LEU A 133 -8.12 -8.66 6.84
N THR A 134 -8.20 -8.82 8.15
CA THR A 134 -9.06 -8.01 9.02
C THR A 134 -8.20 -7.17 9.96
N ILE A 135 -8.42 -5.86 9.96
CA ILE A 135 -7.74 -4.95 10.89
C ILE A 135 -8.66 -4.64 12.09
N PRO A 136 -8.09 -4.49 13.31
CA PRO A 136 -8.85 -4.11 14.49
C PRO A 136 -9.51 -2.73 14.35
N ASP A 137 -10.61 -2.50 15.06
CA ASP A 137 -11.36 -1.22 14.98
C ASP A 137 -10.52 -0.01 15.40
N TRP A 138 -9.56 -0.18 16.31
CA TRP A 138 -8.66 0.90 16.74
C TRP A 138 -7.69 1.36 15.63
N MET A 139 -7.49 0.57 14.57
CA MET A 139 -6.67 0.92 13.40
C MET A 139 -7.48 1.57 12.27
N LYS A 140 -8.82 1.56 12.36
CA LYS A 140 -9.72 2.13 11.35
C LYS A 140 -9.99 3.63 11.55
N ARG A 141 -9.41 4.23 12.59
CA ARG A 141 -9.65 5.63 12.99
C ARG A 141 -8.69 6.58 12.28
#